data_AF-A0A7J4KBC9-F1
#
_entry.id   AF-A0A7J4KBC9-F1
#
_cell.length_a   1.000
_cell.length_b   1.000
_cell.length_c   1.000
_cell.angle_alpha   90.00
_cell.angle_beta   90.00
_cell.angle_gamma   90.00
#
_symmetry.space_group_name_H-M   'P 1'
#
loop_
_entity.id
_entity.type
_entity.pdbx_description
1 polymer ?
#
loop_
_entity_poly.entity_id
_entity_poly.type
_entity_poly.pdbx_seq_one_letter_code
_entity_poly.pdbx_strand_id
1 'polypeptide(L)' 'QIVGEALDAGTGWVDYIWMIPEENGIYHKSAYFRLTEGSDGNQYIVASGMYLPCSEPGPS' A
#
# COMPACT_ATOMS: atom_id res chain seq x y z
N GLN A 1 -0.05 -10.99 -1.78
CA GLN A 1 0.73 -10.28 -2.81
C GLN A 1 1.97 -9.61 -2.21
N ILE A 2 1.81 -8.60 -1.34
CA ILE A 2 2.91 -7.85 -0.70
C ILE A 2 4.02 -8.76 -0.10
N VAL A 3 3.66 -9.76 0.70
CA VAL A 3 4.67 -10.65 1.34
C VAL A 3 5.52 -11.39 0.33
N GLY A 4 4.91 -11.93 -0.73
CA GLY A 4 5.64 -12.68 -1.75
C GLY A 4 6.61 -11.80 -2.52
N GLU A 5 6.14 -10.63 -2.98
CA GLU A 5 6.98 -9.68 -3.73
C GLU A 5 8.07 -9.05 -2.86
N ALA A 6 7.80 -8.81 -1.57
CA ALA A 6 8.80 -8.30 -0.65
C ALA A 6 9.90 -9.33 -0.37
N LEU A 7 9.56 -10.62 -0.29
CA LEU A 7 10.57 -11.68 -0.11
C LEU A 7 11.39 -11.94 -1.38
N ASP A 8 10.83 -11.69 -2.57
CA ASP A 8 11.51 -11.91 -3.86
C ASP A 8 12.35 -10.70 -4.30
N ALA A 9 11.75 -9.50 -4.30
CA ALA A 9 12.37 -8.27 -4.84
C ALA A 9 12.76 -7.25 -3.77
N GLY A 10 12.38 -7.46 -2.51
CA GLY A 10 12.66 -6.54 -1.40
C GLY A 10 11.79 -5.28 -1.37
N THR A 11 11.28 -4.81 -2.51
CA THR A 11 10.46 -3.58 -2.59
C THR A 11 9.47 -3.63 -3.75
N GLY A 12 8.40 -2.85 -3.69
CA GLY A 12 7.45 -2.73 -4.81
C GLY A 12 6.30 -1.78 -4.53
N TRP A 13 5.39 -1.69 -5.50
CA TRP A 13 4.13 -0.95 -5.41
C TRP A 13 2.96 -1.92 -5.42
N VAL A 14 1.94 -1.62 -4.63
CA VAL A 14 0.71 -2.39 -4.56
C VAL A 14 -0.49 -1.46 -4.54
N ASP A 15 -1.47 -1.77 -5.37
CA ASP A 15 -2.79 -1.13 -5.37
C ASP A 15 -3.79 -2.04 -4.68
N TYR A 16 -4.46 -1.51 -3.66
CA TYR A 16 -5.48 -2.25 -2.92
C TYR A 16 -6.62 -1.34 -2.47
N ILE A 17 -7.74 -1.96 -2.12
CA ILE A 17 -8.88 -1.25 -1.55
C ILE A 17 -8.76 -1.29 -0.03
N TRP A 18 -8.91 -0.14 0.62
CA TRP A 18 -8.84 -0.03 2.07
C TRP A 18 -9.94 0.89 2.62
N MET A 19 -10.44 0.56 3.81
CA MET A 19 -11.43 1.38 4.51
C MET A 19 -10.71 2.44 5.35
N ILE A 20 -11.20 3.68 5.29
CA ILE A 20 -10.78 4.74 6.20
C ILE A 20 -11.71 4.68 7.40
N PRO A 21 -11.26 4.41 8.64
CA PRO A 21 -12.16 4.18 9.78
C PRO A 21 -13.12 5.33 10.11
N GLU A 22 -12.77 6.57 9.76
CA GLU A 22 -13.60 7.76 9.98
C GLU A 22 -14.55 8.08 8.82
N GLU A 23 -14.41 7.43 7.66
CA GLU A 23 -15.26 7.65 6.49
C GLU A 23 -16.01 6.36 6.12
N ASN A 24 -17.33 6.45 5.93
CA ASN A 24 -18.12 5.33 5.43
C ASN A 24 -17.82 5.10 3.94
N GLY A 25 -16.69 4.46 3.63
CA GLY A 25 -16.27 4.21 2.24
C GLY A 25 -15.13 3.20 2.10
N ILE A 26 -15.07 2.59 0.91
CA ILE A 26 -13.92 1.82 0.43
C ILE A 26 -13.13 2.69 -0.55
N TYR A 27 -11.84 2.86 -0.30
CA TYR A 27 -10.98 3.73 -1.09
C TYR A 27 -9.90 2.94 -1.78
N HIS A 28 -9.60 3.30 -3.02
CA HIS A 28 -8.39 2.84 -3.69
C HIS A 28 -7.17 3.45 -3.01
N LYS A 29 -6.15 2.64 -2.75
CA LYS A 29 -4.89 3.07 -2.16
C LYS A 29 -3.74 2.44 -2.91
N SER A 30 -2.79 3.28 -3.32
CA SER A 30 -1.50 2.85 -3.87
C SER A 30 -0.44 2.98 -2.77
N ALA A 31 0.28 1.90 -2.46
CA ALA A 31 1.33 1.92 -1.45
C ALA A 31 2.65 1.36 -1.99
N TYR A 32 3.74 2.02 -1.60
CA TYR A 32 5.08 1.48 -1.72
C TYR A 32 5.39 0.65 -0.49
N PHE A 33 5.97 -0.54 -0.68
CA PHE A 33 6.44 -1.39 0.41
C PHE A 33 7.92 -1.69 0.27
N ARG A 34 8.55 -1.95 1.41
CA ARG A 34 9.96 -2.35 1.52
C ARG A 34 10.18 -3.32 2.67
N LEU A 35 10.90 -4.40 2.37
CA LEU A 35 11.50 -5.29 3.36
C LEU A 35 12.72 -4.59 3.98
N THR A 36 12.76 -4.53 5.31
CA THR A 36 13.83 -3.89 6.08
C THR A 36 14.11 -4.66 7.36
N GLU A 37 15.33 -4.56 7.87
CA GLU A 37 15.67 -5.03 9.21
C GLU A 37 15.35 -3.91 10.23
N GLY A 38 14.68 -4.28 11.32
CA GLY A 38 14.46 -3.40 12.46
C GLY A 38 15.69 -3.33 13.36
N SER A 39 15.73 -2.34 14.26
CA SER A 39 16.81 -2.21 15.24
C SER A 39 16.91 -3.39 16.22
N ASP A 40 15.88 -4.23 16.26
CA ASP A 40 15.79 -5.47 17.01
C ASP A 40 16.33 -6.70 16.24
N GLY A 41 16.82 -6.51 15.01
CA GLY A 41 17.32 -7.57 14.13
C GLY A 41 16.23 -8.37 13.42
N ASN A 42 14.95 -8.01 13.57
CA ASN A 42 13.85 -8.70 12.92
C ASN A 42 13.56 -8.11 11.53
N GLN A 43 13.02 -8.94 10.63
CA GLN A 43 12.62 -8.52 9.30
C GLN A 43 11.17 -7.99 9.31
N TYR A 44 10.96 -6.82 8.72
CA TYR A 44 9.67 -6.16 8.61
C TYR A 44 9.39 -5.73 7.18
N ILE A 45 8.13 -5.79 6.78
CA ILE A 45 7.67 -5.12 5.56
C ILE A 45 6.97 -3.84 5.98
N VAL A 46 7.60 -2.70 5.69
CA VAL A 46 7.02 -1.38 5.94
C VAL A 46 6.36 -0.90 4.67
N ALA A 47 5.10 -0.48 4.75
CA ALA A 47 4.35 0.04 3.61
C ALA A 47 3.71 1.39 3.93
N SER A 48 3.81 2.33 2.99
CA SER A 48 3.16 3.63 3.07
C SER A 48 2.64 4.03 1.70
N GLY A 49 1.52 4.76 1.67
CA GLY A 49 0.80 4.99 0.44
C GLY A 49 -0.24 6.09 0.55
N MET A 50 -0.83 6.41 -0.59
CA MET A 50 -1.82 7.47 -0.76
C MET A 50 -3.16 6.88 -1.20
N TYR A 51 -4.26 7.46 -0.71
CA TYR A 51 -5.58 7.18 -1.25
C TYR A 51 -5.72 7.86 -2.60
N LEU A 52 -6.21 7.12 -3.59
CA LEU A 52 -6.49 7.65 -4.91
C LEU A 52 -7.90 8.25 -4.91
N PRO A 53 -8.11 9.42 -5.52
CA PRO A 53 -9.46 9.97 -5.67
C PRO A 53 -10.33 9.02 -6.49
N CYS A 54 -11.61 8.94 -6.16
CA CYS A 54 -12.60 8.33 -7.04
C CYS A 54 -12.58 9.15 -8.34
N SER A 55 -12.16 8.56 -9.45
CA SER A 55 -12.08 9.25 -10.72
C SER A 55 -13.49 9.70 -11.13
N GLU A 56 -13.76 11.00 -11.07
CA GLU A 56 -14.80 11.60 -11.89
C GLU A 56 -14.46 11.27 -13.35
N PRO A 57 -15.41 10.75 -14.16
CA PRO A 57 -15.18 10.62 -15.59
C PRO A 57 -14.84 12.02 -16.13
N GLY A 58 -13.68 12.16 -16.78
CA GLY A 58 -13.19 13.44 -17.31
C GLY A 58 -14.21 14.13 -18.23
N PRO A 59 -14.07 15.45 -18.45
CA PRO A 59 -15.12 16.25 -19.09
C PRO A 59 -15.40 15.76 -20.51
N SER A 60 -16.70 15.64 -20.80
CA SER A 60 -17.31 15.29 -22.09
C SER A 60 -16.89 16.20 -23.24
#